data_AF-A0A2E3NNG1-F1
#
_entry.id   AF-A0A2E3NNG1-F1
#
_cell.length_a   1.000
_cell.length_b   1.000
_cell.length_c   1.000
_cell.angle_alpha   90.00
_cell.angle_beta   90.00
_cell.angle_gamma   90.00
#
_symmetry.space_group_name_H-M   'P 1'
#
loop_
_entity.id
_entity.type
_entity.pdbx_description
1 polymer ?
#
loop_
_entity_poly.entity_id
_entity_poly.type
_entity_poly.pdbx_seq_one_letter_code
_entity_poly.pdbx_strand_id
1 'polypeptide(L)'
;MRARDPRPRQRHQRRRAIRGFPSGPYRFDRTTWRQRRGLRSCGDSSGARAIRWYRRHGTIATVIKHIIQRWINPSPSDWTGPPVVHTASGKLRRIGIELEFSGLGIEQIARIVKDVVGGSISPISPYECDVDDTPHGTYHIELDSSYVKRLGRHDDDKPDDGGLFSFERLSDEVIGAIAKQIVPFEIVTPPIPMPELGRLNDLVSRLREAGAQGTHHSPIYAFGLHMNPELPDTEVATLLGYLQAFVCLFPWLARESKVDWSRRVTPYIDRFPSSYTRLITAPDYAPDLAGLIDDYLDHNATRNRALDMLPVFGEVDWDRIDAALDTHLVKPRPALHYRLPNCLIDEAGWTLDEPWQHWLQVEHLAHDEARRQAMMHAFRQHPDDPVSKLFDVWARDCEQWLLPLARA
;
A
#
# COMPACT_ATOMS: atom_id res chain seq x y z
N MET A 1 -17.05 -51.05 11.14
CA MET A 1 -17.81 -52.30 10.81
C MET A 1 -19.26 -52.04 11.21
N ARG A 2 -20.32 -52.09 10.39
CA ARG A 2 -20.68 -52.83 9.15
C ARG A 2 -21.40 -51.86 8.18
N ALA A 3 -20.96 -51.73 6.92
CA ALA A 3 -21.49 -52.34 5.67
C ALA A 3 -22.94 -51.88 5.31
N ARG A 4 -23.13 -50.94 4.36
CA ARG A 4 -23.33 -51.10 2.89
C ARG A 4 -24.47 -52.07 2.52
N ASP A 5 -25.50 -51.61 1.77
CA ASP A 5 -25.66 -51.84 0.30
C ASP A 5 -26.95 -51.13 -0.27
N PRO A 6 -27.35 -51.18 -1.58
CA PRO A 6 -27.46 -49.98 -2.43
C PRO A 6 -28.69 -49.86 -3.39
N ARG A 7 -28.90 -48.65 -3.99
CA ARG A 7 -29.51 -48.34 -5.34
C ARG A 7 -30.99 -48.77 -5.62
N PRO A 8 -31.69 -48.34 -6.72
CA PRO A 8 -31.23 -47.70 -7.97
C PRO A 8 -32.05 -46.52 -8.61
N ARG A 9 -31.33 -45.77 -9.48
CA ARG A 9 -31.64 -45.10 -10.79
C ARG A 9 -33.09 -44.84 -11.27
N GLN A 10 -33.35 -43.63 -11.80
CA GLN A 10 -33.66 -43.29 -13.22
C GLN A 10 -34.17 -41.84 -13.39
N ARG A 11 -33.61 -41.00 -14.29
CA ARG A 11 -34.13 -40.46 -15.59
C ARG A 11 -33.80 -38.94 -15.58
N HIS A 12 -33.53 -38.19 -16.65
CA HIS A 12 -33.81 -38.27 -18.07
C HIS A 12 -32.83 -37.34 -18.83
N GLN A 13 -32.27 -37.81 -19.95
CA GLN A 13 -31.65 -36.96 -20.97
C GLN A 13 -32.75 -36.29 -21.80
N ARG A 14 -32.62 -34.98 -22.08
CA ARG A 14 -33.39 -34.31 -23.14
C ARG A 14 -32.44 -33.74 -24.19
N ARG A 15 -32.41 -34.40 -25.34
CA ARG A 15 -32.00 -33.83 -26.63
C ARG A 15 -33.20 -33.08 -27.23
N ARG A 16 -32.99 -31.87 -27.76
CA ARG A 16 -33.85 -31.24 -28.75
C ARG A 16 -32.98 -30.69 -29.88
N ALA A 17 -33.31 -31.09 -31.10
CA ALA A 17 -32.79 -30.58 -32.35
C ALA A 17 -33.86 -29.72 -33.02
N ILE A 18 -33.52 -28.58 -33.61
CA ILE A 18 -34.31 -27.91 -34.66
C ILE A 18 -33.35 -27.19 -35.64
N ARG A 19 -33.37 -27.65 -36.91
CA ARG A 19 -33.43 -26.95 -38.24
C ARG A 19 -33.00 -25.46 -38.28
N GLY A 20 -32.29 -24.89 -39.27
CA GLY A 20 -31.97 -25.24 -40.66
C GLY A 20 -32.27 -24.05 -41.62
N PHE A 21 -31.21 -23.51 -42.27
CA PHE A 21 -31.16 -22.71 -43.53
C PHE A 21 -31.62 -21.23 -43.60
N PRO A 22 -31.19 -20.40 -44.61
CA PRO A 22 -30.09 -20.53 -45.59
C PRO A 22 -29.19 -19.29 -45.79
N SER A 23 -28.11 -19.54 -46.53
CA SER A 23 -27.17 -18.67 -47.24
C SER A 23 -27.75 -17.85 -48.42
N GLY A 24 -27.22 -16.65 -48.69
CA GLY A 24 -27.27 -16.02 -50.02
C GLY A 24 -26.82 -14.54 -50.08
N PRO A 25 -26.11 -14.08 -51.14
CA PRO A 25 -25.20 -12.92 -51.09
C PRO A 25 -25.73 -11.70 -51.87
N TYR A 26 -25.22 -10.47 -51.63
CA TYR A 26 -25.39 -9.36 -52.58
C TYR A 26 -24.17 -8.44 -52.72
N ARG A 27 -24.01 -7.96 -53.95
CA ARG A 27 -22.81 -7.45 -54.63
C ARG A 27 -22.54 -5.95 -54.42
N PHE A 28 -21.27 -5.62 -54.68
CA PHE A 28 -20.70 -4.31 -55.03
C PHE A 28 -21.47 -3.56 -56.14
N ASP A 29 -21.52 -2.23 -56.02
CA ASP A 29 -21.70 -1.32 -57.16
C ASP A 29 -20.73 -0.13 -57.06
N ARG A 30 -20.13 0.22 -58.21
CA ARG A 30 -19.25 1.37 -58.46
C ARG A 30 -19.93 2.17 -59.56
N THR A 31 -20.12 3.49 -59.37
CA THR A 31 -19.70 4.59 -60.28
C THR A 31 -20.50 5.87 -60.07
N THR A 32 -19.92 6.97 -60.60
CA THR A 32 -20.39 8.36 -60.75
C THR A 32 -19.91 9.28 -59.61
N TRP A 33 -19.13 10.35 -59.82
CA TRP A 33 -19.22 11.40 -60.85
C TRP A 33 -17.86 12.08 -61.18
N ARG A 34 -17.83 12.71 -62.37
CA ARG A 34 -16.70 13.30 -63.10
C ARG A 34 -16.20 14.67 -62.60
N GLN A 35 -14.88 14.84 -62.77
CA GLN A 35 -14.07 16.01 -63.12
C GLN A 35 -14.74 17.38 -63.39
N ARG A 36 -14.13 18.44 -62.83
CA ARG A 36 -13.78 19.70 -63.54
C ARG A 36 -12.39 20.20 -63.12
N ARG A 37 -11.56 20.55 -64.11
CA ARG A 37 -10.28 21.27 -63.96
C ARG A 37 -10.52 22.77 -63.90
N GLY A 38 -9.68 23.48 -63.17
CA GLY A 38 -9.48 24.94 -63.26
C GLY A 38 -8.22 25.35 -62.50
N LEU A 39 -7.13 25.64 -63.22
CA LEU A 39 -5.92 26.28 -62.67
C LEU A 39 -6.21 27.74 -62.31
N ARG A 40 -5.66 28.20 -61.17
CA ARG A 40 -5.07 29.54 -60.97
C ARG A 40 -4.19 29.55 -59.71
N SER A 41 -3.05 30.20 -59.82
CA SER A 41 -1.93 30.26 -58.86
C SER A 41 -2.17 31.23 -57.70
N CYS A 42 -1.65 30.89 -56.51
CA CYS A 42 -0.85 31.79 -55.66
C CYS A 42 -0.26 30.97 -54.50
N GLY A 43 1.01 31.21 -54.19
CA GLY A 43 1.86 30.30 -53.39
C GLY A 43 1.55 30.26 -51.89
N ASP A 44 2.07 29.25 -51.20
CA ASP A 44 2.28 29.37 -49.76
C ASP A 44 3.24 28.31 -49.16
N SER A 45 4.38 28.80 -48.67
CA SER A 45 4.99 28.49 -47.36
C SER A 45 4.83 27.07 -46.74
N SER A 46 5.15 26.01 -47.48
CA SER A 46 5.10 24.63 -46.95
C SER A 46 6.45 24.12 -46.40
N GLY A 47 7.58 24.63 -46.89
CA GLY A 47 8.92 24.19 -46.44
C GLY A 47 9.33 24.72 -45.06
N ALA A 48 8.94 25.94 -44.71
CA ALA A 48 9.35 26.60 -43.46
C ALA A 48 8.52 26.19 -42.22
N ARG A 49 7.45 25.41 -42.41
CA ARG A 49 6.62 24.84 -41.33
C ARG A 49 7.09 23.44 -40.91
N ALA A 50 7.56 22.62 -41.84
CA ALA A 50 8.10 21.29 -41.54
C ALA A 50 9.36 21.35 -40.66
N ILE A 51 10.27 22.29 -40.93
CA ILE A 51 11.51 22.48 -40.15
C ILE A 51 11.21 23.04 -38.74
N ARG A 52 10.14 23.82 -38.58
CA ARG A 52 9.71 24.34 -37.26
C ARG A 52 8.95 23.30 -36.43
N TRP A 53 8.29 22.32 -37.06
CA TRP A 53 7.69 21.19 -36.36
C TRP A 53 8.76 20.19 -35.88
N TYR A 54 9.77 19.91 -36.72
CA TYR A 54 10.89 19.01 -36.41
C TYR A 54 11.79 19.47 -35.25
N ARG A 55 11.82 20.78 -34.95
CA ARG A 55 12.54 21.35 -33.80
C ARG A 55 11.73 21.34 -32.49
N ARG A 56 10.43 21.01 -32.52
CA ARG A 56 9.53 21.15 -31.37
C ARG A 56 8.99 19.83 -30.82
N HIS A 57 9.15 18.72 -31.54
CA HIS A 57 8.72 17.39 -31.10
C HIS A 57 9.83 16.39 -31.46
N GLY A 58 10.27 15.60 -30.47
CA GLY A 58 11.53 14.86 -30.44
C GLY A 58 11.91 14.06 -31.69
N THR A 59 13.21 13.84 -31.85
CA THR A 59 13.81 13.08 -32.95
C THR A 59 13.15 11.71 -33.14
N ILE A 60 13.20 11.15 -34.35
CA ILE A 60 12.75 9.78 -34.65
C ILE A 60 13.31 8.76 -33.63
N ALA A 61 14.49 9.02 -33.07
CA ALA A 61 15.07 8.28 -31.96
C ALA A 61 14.23 8.28 -30.67
N THR A 62 13.57 9.39 -30.31
CA THR A 62 12.65 9.50 -29.17
C THR A 62 11.36 8.70 -29.41
N VAL A 63 10.86 8.70 -30.65
CA VAL A 63 9.67 7.92 -31.03
C VAL A 63 9.99 6.43 -31.04
N ILE A 64 11.14 6.03 -31.58
CA ILE A 64 11.60 4.63 -31.56
C ILE A 64 11.90 4.20 -30.12
N LYS A 65 12.54 5.04 -29.30
CA LYS A 65 12.73 4.78 -27.86
C LYS A 65 11.40 4.64 -27.12
N HIS A 66 10.40 5.47 -27.43
CA HIS A 66 9.05 5.33 -26.89
C HIS A 66 8.35 4.05 -27.36
N ILE A 67 8.50 3.66 -28.63
CA ILE A 67 7.90 2.43 -29.15
C ILE A 67 8.58 1.19 -28.54
N ILE A 68 9.90 1.20 -28.38
CA ILE A 68 10.66 0.13 -27.72
C ILE A 68 10.32 0.10 -26.22
N GLN A 69 10.28 1.25 -25.54
CA GLN A 69 9.82 1.32 -24.15
C GLN A 69 8.36 0.86 -23.98
N ARG A 70 7.50 1.09 -24.98
CA ARG A 70 6.09 0.66 -24.96
C ARG A 70 5.88 -0.81 -25.35
N TRP A 71 6.87 -1.44 -25.98
CA TRP A 71 6.91 -2.88 -26.22
C TRP A 71 7.54 -3.64 -25.05
N ILE A 72 8.39 -2.98 -24.25
CA ILE A 72 9.03 -3.55 -23.06
C ILE A 72 8.21 -3.28 -21.78
N ASN A 73 7.53 -2.13 -21.70
CA ASN A 73 6.61 -1.80 -20.60
C ASN A 73 5.17 -1.92 -21.09
N PRO A 74 4.35 -2.83 -20.53
CA PRO A 74 2.93 -2.90 -20.86
C PRO A 74 2.23 -1.57 -20.55
N SER A 75 1.21 -1.25 -21.36
CA SER A 75 0.31 -0.10 -21.16
C SER A 75 -0.39 -0.18 -19.79
N PRO A 76 -0.91 0.92 -19.22
CA PRO A 76 -1.26 1.05 -17.80
C PRO A 76 -2.60 0.36 -17.39
N SER A 77 -2.77 -0.94 -17.65
CA SER A 77 -3.99 -1.68 -17.26
C SER A 77 -3.80 -2.97 -16.44
N ASP A 78 -2.58 -3.47 -16.20
CA ASP A 78 -2.45 -4.90 -15.84
C ASP A 78 -1.85 -5.21 -14.46
N TRP A 79 -1.52 -4.22 -13.63
CA TRP A 79 -0.95 -4.44 -12.29
C TRP A 79 -1.91 -4.07 -11.15
N THR A 80 -3.11 -4.65 -11.15
CA THR A 80 -4.11 -4.44 -10.08
C THR A 80 -3.76 -5.15 -8.76
N GLY A 81 -2.58 -5.78 -8.68
CA GLY A 81 -2.15 -6.58 -7.54
C GLY A 81 -0.66 -6.89 -7.57
N PRO A 82 -0.16 -7.61 -6.56
CA PRO A 82 1.26 -7.94 -6.44
C PRO A 82 1.67 -8.96 -7.52
N PRO A 83 2.95 -9.01 -7.92
CA PRO A 83 3.45 -9.98 -8.90
C PRO A 83 3.32 -11.42 -8.40
N VAL A 84 3.34 -11.63 -7.08
CA VAL A 84 3.11 -12.92 -6.43
C VAL A 84 1.88 -12.84 -5.55
N VAL A 85 0.84 -13.59 -5.92
CA VAL A 85 -0.51 -13.54 -5.31
C VAL A 85 -0.68 -14.58 -4.20
N HIS A 86 0.10 -15.65 -4.22
CA HIS A 86 0.02 -16.74 -3.25
C HIS A 86 1.28 -16.82 -2.41
N THR A 87 1.15 -17.29 -1.17
CA THR A 87 2.31 -17.63 -0.34
C THR A 87 2.98 -18.91 -0.84
N ALA A 88 4.18 -19.24 -0.36
CA ALA A 88 4.86 -20.51 -0.65
C ALA A 88 4.02 -21.74 -0.29
N SER A 89 3.07 -21.62 0.64
CA SER A 89 2.11 -22.67 0.99
C SER A 89 0.93 -22.81 0.01
N GLY A 90 0.85 -21.96 -1.02
CA GLY A 90 -0.23 -21.94 -2.01
C GLY A 90 -1.51 -21.24 -1.55
N LYS A 91 -1.51 -20.57 -0.39
CA LYS A 91 -2.65 -19.77 0.08
C LYS A 91 -2.63 -18.38 -0.56
N LEU A 92 -3.79 -17.79 -0.82
CA LEU A 92 -3.87 -16.38 -1.22
C LEU A 92 -3.24 -15.49 -0.15
N ARG A 93 -2.36 -14.58 -0.57
CA ARG A 93 -1.77 -13.57 0.31
C ARG A 93 -2.84 -12.62 0.82
N ARG A 94 -2.65 -12.18 2.05
CA ARG A 94 -3.55 -11.28 2.77
C ARG A 94 -2.87 -9.96 3.10
N ILE A 95 -3.67 -8.97 3.47
CA ILE A 95 -3.22 -7.67 3.94
C ILE A 95 -4.07 -7.26 5.15
N GLY A 96 -3.43 -6.85 6.23
CA GLY A 96 -4.10 -6.13 7.32
C GLY A 96 -4.08 -4.63 7.04
N ILE A 97 -5.14 -3.93 7.41
CA ILE A 97 -5.26 -2.47 7.29
C ILE A 97 -5.54 -1.90 8.68
N GLU A 98 -4.90 -0.78 8.99
CA GLU A 98 -5.16 -0.01 10.21
C GLU A 98 -5.50 1.43 9.80
N LEU A 99 -6.65 1.94 10.24
CA LEU A 99 -7.16 3.25 9.91
C LEU A 99 -7.30 4.10 11.16
N GLU A 100 -6.45 5.12 11.31
CA GLU A 100 -6.59 6.12 12.36
C GLU A 100 -7.44 7.31 11.88
N PHE A 101 -8.38 7.77 12.70
CA PHE A 101 -9.22 8.95 12.41
C PHE A 101 -9.92 9.46 13.68
N SER A 102 -10.55 10.64 13.60
CA SER A 102 -11.38 11.19 14.68
C SER A 102 -12.77 11.60 14.20
N GLY A 103 -13.54 12.29 15.04
CA GLY A 103 -14.86 12.84 14.69
C GLY A 103 -16.04 11.89 14.89
N LEU A 104 -15.80 10.63 15.26
CA LEU A 104 -16.83 9.63 15.53
C LEU A 104 -16.62 8.99 16.91
N GLY A 105 -17.73 8.63 17.56
CA GLY A 105 -17.69 7.81 18.78
C GLY A 105 -17.59 6.33 18.47
N ILE A 106 -16.97 5.56 19.37
CA ILE A 106 -16.72 4.11 19.19
C ILE A 106 -17.97 3.30 18.83
N GLU A 107 -19.11 3.58 19.45
CA GLU A 107 -20.37 2.89 19.13
C GLU A 107 -20.83 3.15 17.69
N GLN A 108 -20.61 4.36 17.19
CA GLN A 108 -20.97 4.73 15.83
C GLN A 108 -20.03 4.04 14.84
N ILE A 109 -18.73 3.99 15.14
CA ILE A 109 -17.73 3.25 14.36
C ILE A 109 -18.11 1.78 14.29
N ALA A 110 -18.40 1.13 15.42
CA ALA A 110 -18.75 -0.29 15.48
C ALA A 110 -20.03 -0.62 14.69
N ARG A 111 -21.04 0.26 14.74
CA ARG A 111 -22.26 0.12 13.91
C ARG A 111 -21.94 0.23 12.42
N ILE A 112 -21.12 1.21 12.01
CA ILE A 112 -20.73 1.37 10.60
C ILE A 112 -19.94 0.16 10.11
N VAL A 113 -18.96 -0.31 10.88
CA VAL A 113 -18.20 -1.52 10.56
C VAL A 113 -19.16 -2.69 10.39
N LYS A 114 -20.01 -2.98 11.38
CA LYS A 114 -21.00 -4.07 11.29
C LYS A 114 -21.92 -3.94 10.08
N ASP A 115 -22.41 -2.75 9.76
CA ASP A 115 -23.32 -2.53 8.63
C ASP A 115 -22.65 -2.81 7.28
N VAL A 116 -21.33 -2.55 7.18
CA VAL A 116 -20.55 -2.75 5.94
C VAL A 116 -20.03 -4.18 5.83
N VAL A 117 -19.44 -4.73 6.90
CA VAL A 117 -18.74 -6.03 6.86
C VAL A 117 -19.57 -7.19 7.41
N GLY A 118 -20.67 -6.91 8.11
CA GLY A 118 -21.47 -7.90 8.84
C GLY A 118 -20.94 -8.19 10.25
N GLY A 119 -21.36 -9.32 10.82
CA GLY A 119 -20.91 -9.77 12.14
C GLY A 119 -21.72 -9.20 13.32
N SER A 120 -21.11 -9.27 14.50
CA SER A 120 -21.72 -8.92 15.79
C SER A 120 -20.83 -7.95 16.56
N ILE A 121 -21.41 -6.89 17.11
CA ILE A 121 -20.68 -5.92 17.95
C ILE A 121 -20.48 -6.54 19.33
N SER A 122 -19.23 -6.54 19.79
CA SER A 122 -18.78 -7.04 21.08
C SER A 122 -18.07 -5.90 21.83
N PRO A 123 -18.79 -5.14 22.66
CA PRO A 123 -18.18 -4.06 23.45
C PRO A 123 -17.25 -4.65 24.51
N ILE A 124 -16.00 -4.19 24.56
CA ILE A 124 -15.02 -4.61 25.56
C ILE A 124 -14.94 -3.57 26.67
N SER A 125 -14.88 -2.28 26.29
CA SER A 125 -14.77 -1.16 27.21
C SER A 125 -15.30 0.15 26.56
N PRO A 126 -15.27 1.30 27.26
CA PRO A 126 -15.62 2.59 26.66
C PRO A 126 -14.71 3.07 25.52
N TYR A 127 -13.55 2.45 25.33
CA TYR A 127 -12.50 2.85 24.38
C TYR A 127 -12.03 1.68 23.50
N GLU A 128 -12.65 0.50 23.65
CA GLU A 128 -12.32 -0.71 22.90
C GLU A 128 -13.61 -1.48 22.57
N CYS A 129 -13.77 -1.84 21.30
CA CYS A 129 -14.93 -2.55 20.81
C CYS A 129 -14.53 -3.42 19.63
N ASP A 130 -15.00 -4.66 19.64
CA ASP A 130 -14.78 -5.58 18.54
C ASP A 130 -16.05 -5.71 17.68
N VAL A 131 -15.83 -6.01 16.39
CA VAL A 131 -16.86 -6.58 15.52
C VAL A 131 -16.41 -7.97 15.13
N ASP A 132 -17.00 -8.95 15.80
CA ASP A 132 -16.71 -10.38 15.67
C ASP A 132 -17.57 -11.05 14.60
N ASP A 133 -17.31 -12.33 14.34
CA ASP A 133 -18.08 -13.18 13.42
C ASP A 133 -18.24 -12.62 12.00
N THR A 134 -17.29 -11.78 11.55
CA THR A 134 -17.26 -11.29 10.17
C THR A 134 -16.68 -12.34 9.22
N PRO A 135 -16.86 -12.21 7.89
CA PRO A 135 -16.29 -13.15 6.91
C PRO A 135 -14.77 -13.30 6.96
N HIS A 136 -14.04 -12.30 7.49
CA HIS A 136 -12.58 -12.27 7.48
C HIS A 136 -11.93 -12.40 8.87
N GLY A 137 -12.71 -12.33 9.94
CA GLY A 137 -12.23 -12.37 11.33
C GLY A 137 -12.71 -11.16 12.14
N THR A 138 -12.11 -10.91 13.28
CA THR A 138 -12.49 -9.78 14.15
C THR A 138 -11.89 -8.47 13.64
N TYR A 139 -12.72 -7.44 13.57
CA TYR A 139 -12.27 -6.06 13.42
C TYR A 139 -12.18 -5.45 14.81
N HIS A 140 -11.01 -4.93 15.16
CA HIS A 140 -10.79 -4.26 16.44
C HIS A 140 -10.94 -2.75 16.25
N ILE A 141 -11.65 -2.10 17.18
CA ILE A 141 -11.81 -0.66 17.21
C ILE A 141 -11.30 -0.19 18.57
N GLU A 142 -10.24 0.59 18.57
CA GLU A 142 -9.58 1.01 19.81
C GLU A 142 -9.21 2.49 19.80
N LEU A 143 -9.09 3.06 20.98
CA LEU A 143 -8.53 4.39 21.17
C LEU A 143 -7.01 4.34 20.94
N ASP A 144 -6.47 5.24 20.11
CA ASP A 144 -5.03 5.25 19.83
C ASP A 144 -4.22 5.59 21.09
N SER A 145 -3.62 4.55 21.68
CA SER A 145 -2.80 4.65 22.90
C SER A 145 -1.55 5.51 22.73
N SER A 146 -1.04 5.64 21.50
CA SER A 146 0.13 6.48 21.21
C SER A 146 -0.21 7.96 21.37
N TYR A 147 -1.41 8.37 20.99
CA TYR A 147 -1.94 9.71 21.24
C TYR A 147 -2.10 9.98 22.74
N VAL A 148 -2.66 9.02 23.49
CA VAL A 148 -2.82 9.13 24.94
C VAL A 148 -1.46 9.35 25.63
N LYS A 149 -0.43 8.59 25.23
CA LYS A 149 0.96 8.78 25.70
C LYS A 149 1.49 10.19 25.44
N ARG A 150 1.18 10.81 24.30
CA ARG A 150 1.65 12.17 23.96
C ARG A 150 1.00 13.24 24.81
N LEU A 151 -0.31 13.15 25.06
CA LEU A 151 -1.00 14.08 25.96
C LEU A 151 -0.38 14.04 27.37
N GLY A 152 -0.14 12.83 27.89
CA GLY A 152 0.46 12.67 29.22
C GLY A 152 1.91 13.15 29.35
N ARG A 153 2.65 13.30 28.25
CA ARG A 153 4.05 13.78 28.24
C ARG A 153 4.19 15.30 28.25
N HIS A 154 3.10 16.04 28.08
CA HIS A 154 3.15 17.51 28.09
C HIS A 154 3.28 18.12 29.50
N ASP A 155 3.20 17.30 30.56
CA ASP A 155 3.06 17.80 31.94
C ASP A 155 4.07 17.28 32.98
N ASP A 156 5.11 16.49 32.66
CA ASP A 156 6.17 16.19 33.65
C ASP A 156 7.46 15.55 33.09
N ASP A 157 8.59 16.03 33.62
CA ASP A 157 9.97 15.55 33.46
C ASP A 157 10.18 14.26 34.28
N LYS A 158 9.61 13.12 33.85
CA LYS A 158 9.79 11.81 34.52
C LYS A 158 10.25 10.69 33.58
N PRO A 159 11.11 9.77 34.05
CA PRO A 159 11.60 8.66 33.24
C PRO A 159 10.47 7.70 32.87
N ASP A 160 10.60 7.15 31.67
CA ASP A 160 9.75 6.13 31.04
C ASP A 160 9.52 4.96 32.01
N ASP A 161 8.31 4.88 32.59
CA ASP A 161 7.88 3.69 33.34
C ASP A 161 7.25 2.72 32.34
N GLY A 162 7.90 1.59 32.18
CA GLY A 162 7.52 0.53 31.26
C GLY A 162 6.19 -0.11 31.65
N GLY A 163 5.48 -0.57 30.62
CA GLY A 163 4.40 -1.55 30.78
C GLY A 163 3.02 -0.96 31.05
N LEU A 164 2.11 -1.25 30.12
CA LEU A 164 0.66 -1.23 30.27
C LEU A 164 0.01 0.12 30.64
N PHE A 165 -0.64 0.71 29.64
CA PHE A 165 -1.83 1.50 29.88
C PHE A 165 -2.88 0.58 30.53
N SER A 166 -2.87 0.45 31.85
CA SER A 166 -4.02 -0.05 32.57
C SER A 166 -5.11 0.99 32.39
N PHE A 167 -6.12 0.68 31.59
CA PHE A 167 -7.15 1.63 31.21
C PHE A 167 -7.99 2.17 32.39
N GLU A 168 -7.91 1.58 33.60
CA GLU A 168 -8.43 2.20 34.82
C GLU A 168 -7.70 3.50 35.24
N ARG A 169 -6.67 3.93 34.48
CA ARG A 169 -5.83 5.10 34.75
C ARG A 169 -5.84 6.17 33.65
N LEU A 170 -6.83 6.20 32.76
CA LEU A 170 -6.97 7.34 31.83
C LEU A 170 -7.02 8.65 32.63
N SER A 171 -6.19 9.63 32.27
CA SER A 171 -6.15 10.92 32.97
C SER A 171 -7.42 11.73 32.72
N ASP A 172 -7.75 12.65 33.63
CA ASP A 172 -8.89 13.57 33.46
C ASP A 172 -8.81 14.37 32.15
N GLU A 173 -7.59 14.65 31.67
CA GLU A 173 -7.35 15.32 30.40
C GLU A 173 -7.75 14.44 29.21
N VAL A 174 -7.34 13.16 29.21
CA VAL A 174 -7.69 12.20 28.17
C VAL A 174 -9.19 11.95 28.16
N ILE A 175 -9.80 11.78 29.34
CA ILE A 175 -11.26 11.66 29.49
C ILE A 175 -11.96 12.90 28.93
N GLY A 176 -11.47 14.09 29.26
CA GLY A 176 -11.99 15.36 28.74
C GLY A 176 -11.83 15.49 27.23
N ALA A 177 -10.73 15.01 26.65
CA ALA A 177 -10.51 14.99 25.21
C ALA A 177 -11.42 14.00 24.50
N ILE A 178 -11.64 12.80 25.07
CA ILE A 178 -12.59 11.81 24.55
C ILE A 178 -14.01 12.37 24.57
N ALA A 179 -14.42 13.02 25.67
CA ALA A 179 -15.72 13.67 25.79
C ALA A 179 -15.92 14.79 24.73
N LYS A 180 -14.83 15.42 24.30
CA LYS A 180 -14.79 16.40 23.21
C LYS A 180 -14.56 15.78 21.82
N GLN A 181 -14.43 14.45 21.72
CA GLN A 181 -14.10 13.69 20.49
C GLN A 181 -12.78 14.12 19.81
N ILE A 182 -11.82 14.59 20.60
CA ILE A 182 -10.51 15.07 20.12
C ILE A 182 -9.50 13.92 19.96
N VAL A 183 -9.72 12.77 20.63
CA VAL A 183 -8.81 11.62 20.59
C VAL A 183 -9.11 10.73 19.37
N PRO A 184 -8.09 10.32 18.60
CA PRO A 184 -8.26 9.35 17.51
C PRO A 184 -8.73 7.98 17.99
N PHE A 185 -9.54 7.36 17.15
CA PHE A 185 -9.77 5.92 17.14
C PHE A 185 -9.02 5.28 15.98
N GLU A 186 -8.65 4.03 16.16
CA GLU A 186 -8.05 3.16 15.16
C GLU A 186 -9.01 1.99 14.87
N ILE A 187 -9.22 1.69 13.59
CA ILE A 187 -9.81 0.41 13.17
C ILE A 187 -8.69 -0.49 12.67
N VAL A 188 -8.50 -1.65 13.31
CA VAL A 188 -7.57 -2.70 12.87
C VAL A 188 -8.38 -3.82 12.24
N THR A 189 -8.18 -4.06 10.94
CA THR A 189 -8.85 -5.15 10.23
C THR A 189 -8.18 -6.49 10.52
N PRO A 190 -8.93 -7.62 10.46
CA PRO A 190 -8.28 -8.91 10.29
C PRO A 190 -7.56 -8.93 8.93
N PRO A 191 -6.59 -9.85 8.71
CA PRO A 191 -5.95 -9.99 7.41
C PRO A 191 -6.97 -10.41 6.32
N ILE A 192 -7.24 -9.51 5.39
CA ILE A 192 -8.16 -9.72 4.27
C ILE A 192 -7.41 -10.19 3.02
N PRO A 193 -8.01 -11.03 2.15
CA PRO A 193 -7.38 -11.39 0.87
C PRO A 193 -7.05 -10.15 0.05
N MET A 194 -5.82 -10.03 -0.46
CA MET A 194 -5.39 -8.83 -1.20
C MET A 194 -6.32 -8.42 -2.37
N PRO A 195 -6.90 -9.36 -3.16
CA PRO A 195 -7.85 -9.00 -4.22
C PRO A 195 -9.17 -8.38 -3.70
N GLU A 196 -9.47 -8.52 -2.41
CA GLU A 196 -10.67 -7.99 -1.77
C GLU A 196 -10.44 -6.63 -1.10
N LEU A 197 -9.21 -6.08 -1.13
CA LEU A 197 -8.86 -4.81 -0.49
C LEU A 197 -9.80 -3.66 -0.88
N GLY A 198 -10.17 -3.57 -2.15
CA GLY A 198 -11.08 -2.54 -2.65
C GLY A 198 -12.48 -2.57 -2.00
N ARG A 199 -12.89 -3.67 -1.34
CA ARG A 199 -14.15 -3.73 -0.59
C ARG A 199 -14.14 -2.83 0.66
N LEU A 200 -12.97 -2.58 1.24
CA LEU A 200 -12.84 -1.66 2.37
C LEU A 200 -13.08 -0.20 1.97
N ASN A 201 -13.11 0.13 0.67
CA ASN A 201 -13.45 1.49 0.23
C ASN A 201 -14.91 1.87 0.55
N ASP A 202 -15.82 0.88 0.69
CA ASP A 202 -17.17 1.14 1.19
C ASP A 202 -17.14 1.54 2.68
N LEU A 203 -16.33 0.86 3.49
CA LEU A 203 -16.13 1.22 4.90
C LEU A 203 -15.58 2.65 5.02
N VAL A 204 -14.53 2.98 4.25
CA VAL A 204 -13.94 4.33 4.19
C VAL A 204 -15.01 5.37 3.82
N SER A 205 -15.83 5.09 2.82
CA SER A 205 -16.88 6.02 2.35
C SER A 205 -17.96 6.23 3.42
N ARG A 206 -18.40 5.16 4.08
CA ARG A 206 -19.44 5.23 5.14
C ARG A 206 -18.94 5.92 6.40
N LEU A 207 -17.67 5.74 6.77
CA LEU A 207 -17.03 6.49 7.85
C LEU A 207 -16.95 7.98 7.53
N ARG A 208 -16.55 8.35 6.30
CA ARG A 208 -16.54 9.73 5.82
C ARG A 208 -17.91 10.39 5.89
N GLU A 209 -18.93 9.72 5.34
CA GLU A 209 -20.33 10.20 5.36
C GLU A 209 -20.86 10.42 6.78
N ALA A 210 -20.39 9.61 7.73
CA ALA A 210 -20.75 9.74 9.13
C ALA A 210 -20.05 10.90 9.85
N GLY A 211 -19.04 11.53 9.23
CA GLY A 211 -18.29 12.65 9.79
C GLY A 211 -16.87 12.32 10.28
N ALA A 212 -16.29 11.19 9.86
CA ALA A 212 -14.89 10.88 10.17
C ALA A 212 -13.96 11.99 9.65
N GLN A 213 -12.97 12.35 10.48
CA GLN A 213 -11.99 13.39 10.20
C GLN A 213 -10.61 12.77 10.01
N GLY A 214 -9.94 13.16 8.92
CA GLY A 214 -8.61 12.68 8.54
C GLY A 214 -7.51 13.69 8.84
N THR A 215 -6.30 13.40 8.35
CA THR A 215 -5.06 14.10 8.71
C THR A 215 -5.11 15.62 8.50
N HIS A 216 -5.91 16.12 7.56
CA HIS A 216 -5.97 17.56 7.26
C HIS A 216 -6.79 18.39 8.26
N HIS A 217 -7.68 17.76 9.04
CA HIS A 217 -8.49 18.47 10.05
C HIS A 217 -7.73 18.82 11.33
N SER A 218 -6.59 18.18 11.61
CA SER A 218 -5.53 18.94 12.27
C SER A 218 -4.12 18.43 11.99
N PRO A 219 -3.19 19.35 11.66
CA PRO A 219 -1.78 19.04 11.49
C PRO A 219 -1.09 18.54 12.78
N ILE A 220 -1.75 18.68 13.94
CA ILE A 220 -1.30 18.08 15.22
C ILE A 220 -1.59 16.57 15.25
N TYR A 221 -2.58 16.08 14.49
CA TYR A 221 -3.13 14.74 14.64
C TYR A 221 -2.45 13.66 13.77
N ALA A 222 -1.85 14.01 12.63
CA ALA A 222 -0.99 13.11 11.83
C ALA A 222 -1.52 11.67 11.62
N PHE A 223 -2.84 11.47 11.46
CA PHE A 223 -3.46 10.14 11.41
C PHE A 223 -2.84 9.24 10.33
N GLY A 224 -2.45 8.03 10.73
CA GLY A 224 -1.81 7.03 9.89
C GLY A 224 -2.79 6.09 9.20
N LEU A 225 -2.40 5.66 8.00
CA LEU A 225 -2.89 4.42 7.39
C LEU A 225 -1.75 3.41 7.49
N HIS A 226 -1.97 2.28 8.16
CA HIS A 226 -1.01 1.20 8.17
C HIS A 226 -1.46 0.08 7.24
N MET A 227 -0.52 -0.43 6.46
CA MET A 227 -0.71 -1.57 5.58
C MET A 227 0.23 -2.69 6.00
N ASN A 228 -0.35 -3.86 6.23
CA ASN A 228 0.36 -5.05 6.71
C ASN A 228 0.31 -6.16 5.66
N PRO A 229 0.96 -6.00 4.50
CA PRO A 229 0.95 -7.01 3.45
C PRO A 229 1.71 -8.26 3.91
N GLU A 230 1.03 -9.41 3.88
CA GLU A 230 1.64 -10.73 4.06
C GLU A 230 2.68 -10.94 2.96
N LEU A 231 3.86 -11.46 3.27
CA LEU A 231 4.92 -11.74 2.30
C LEU A 231 4.63 -13.04 1.52
N PRO A 232 5.20 -13.23 0.31
CA PRO A 232 5.05 -14.49 -0.41
C PRO A 232 5.74 -15.66 0.32
N ASP A 233 6.89 -15.40 0.93
CA ASP A 233 7.58 -16.31 1.85
C ASP A 233 8.47 -15.49 2.80
N THR A 234 9.07 -16.18 3.76
CA THR A 234 9.98 -15.60 4.75
C THR A 234 11.43 -16.00 4.50
N GLU A 235 11.79 -16.34 3.26
CA GLU A 235 13.17 -16.65 2.91
C GLU A 235 14.00 -15.37 2.85
N VAL A 236 15.30 -15.48 3.16
CA VAL A 236 16.22 -14.34 3.24
C VAL A 236 16.24 -13.50 1.95
N ALA A 237 16.15 -14.15 0.78
CA ALA A 237 16.15 -13.46 -0.51
C ALA A 237 14.91 -12.58 -0.69
N THR A 238 13.74 -13.06 -0.26
CA THR A 238 12.49 -12.31 -0.30
C THR A 238 12.56 -11.14 0.68
N LEU A 239 12.90 -11.40 1.94
CA LEU A 239 12.97 -10.37 2.99
C LEU A 239 13.95 -9.24 2.62
N LEU A 240 15.15 -9.60 2.14
CA LEU A 240 16.14 -8.65 1.66
C LEU A 240 15.64 -7.88 0.43
N GLY A 241 14.97 -8.55 -0.51
CA GLY A 241 14.41 -7.92 -1.71
C GLY A 241 13.39 -6.83 -1.39
N TYR A 242 12.49 -7.07 -0.44
CA TYR A 242 11.53 -6.06 0.03
C TYR A 242 12.21 -4.89 0.76
N LEU A 243 13.17 -5.17 1.66
CA LEU A 243 13.95 -4.14 2.33
C LEU A 243 14.69 -3.23 1.34
N GLN A 244 15.41 -3.82 0.39
CA GLN A 244 16.15 -3.10 -0.64
C GLN A 244 15.22 -2.26 -1.53
N ALA A 245 14.11 -2.85 -1.98
CA ALA A 245 13.12 -2.15 -2.79
C ALA A 245 12.52 -0.95 -2.04
N PHE A 246 12.10 -1.15 -0.79
CA PHE A 246 11.54 -0.10 0.05
C PHE A 246 12.54 1.04 0.26
N VAL A 247 13.79 0.73 0.62
CA VAL A 247 14.83 1.76 0.87
C VAL A 247 15.10 2.61 -0.36
N CYS A 248 15.16 1.98 -1.54
CA CYS A 248 15.36 2.72 -2.79
C CYS A 248 14.13 3.58 -3.13
N LEU A 249 12.91 3.13 -2.81
CA LEU A 249 11.67 3.85 -3.12
C LEU A 249 11.24 4.84 -2.04
N PHE A 250 11.80 4.78 -0.84
CA PHE A 250 11.33 5.55 0.32
C PHE A 250 11.22 7.06 0.04
N PRO A 251 12.20 7.75 -0.58
CA PRO A 251 12.07 9.18 -0.85
C PRO A 251 10.89 9.51 -1.79
N TRP A 252 10.60 8.65 -2.76
CA TRP A 252 9.43 8.80 -3.62
C TRP A 252 8.13 8.51 -2.86
N LEU A 253 8.06 7.40 -2.12
CA LEU A 253 6.89 7.06 -1.31
C LEU A 253 6.53 8.16 -0.30
N ALA A 254 7.54 8.76 0.34
CA ALA A 254 7.36 9.84 1.30
C ALA A 254 6.82 11.12 0.61
N ARG A 255 7.32 11.42 -0.59
CA ARG A 255 6.85 12.55 -1.39
C ARG A 255 5.40 12.36 -1.86
N GLU A 256 5.07 11.19 -2.41
CA GLU A 256 3.71 10.88 -2.90
C GLU A 256 2.69 10.81 -1.76
N SER A 257 3.09 10.26 -0.60
CA SER A 257 2.23 10.23 0.57
C SER A 257 2.01 11.62 1.20
N LYS A 258 2.62 12.68 0.65
CA LYS A 258 2.59 14.06 1.16
C LYS A 258 2.84 14.10 2.67
N VAL A 259 3.81 13.29 3.12
CA VAL A 259 4.22 13.25 4.53
C VAL A 259 4.68 14.65 4.88
N ASP A 260 3.90 15.39 5.67
CA ASP A 260 4.30 16.73 6.09
C ASP A 260 5.63 16.60 6.85
N TRP A 261 6.66 17.32 6.41
CA TRP A 261 7.97 17.29 7.06
C TRP A 261 7.93 17.86 8.49
N SER A 262 6.83 18.51 8.89
CA SER A 262 6.52 18.82 10.29
C SER A 262 6.34 17.55 11.16
N ARG A 263 6.08 16.38 10.54
CA ARG A 263 6.01 15.05 11.17
C ARG A 263 7.36 14.51 11.68
N ARG A 264 8.48 15.24 11.50
CA ARG A 264 9.77 14.87 12.15
C ARG A 264 9.74 15.00 13.68
N VAL A 265 8.69 15.59 14.23
CA VAL A 265 8.48 15.73 15.68
C VAL A 265 7.59 14.62 16.23
N THR A 266 6.91 13.84 15.38
CA THR A 266 6.17 12.64 15.80
C THR A 266 7.02 11.38 15.59
N PRO A 267 7.12 10.49 16.61
CA PRO A 267 7.61 9.14 16.37
C PRO A 267 6.68 8.44 15.36
N TYR A 268 7.18 7.39 14.69
CA TYR A 268 6.51 6.38 13.85
C TYR A 268 6.79 6.40 12.33
N ILE A 269 7.56 7.37 11.83
CA ILE A 269 7.86 7.49 10.39
C ILE A 269 9.36 7.60 10.10
N ASP A 270 10.18 7.20 11.07
CA ASP A 270 11.62 7.31 10.92
C ASP A 270 12.12 6.45 9.76
N ARG A 271 12.79 7.12 8.83
CA ARG A 271 13.54 6.46 7.76
C ARG A 271 14.62 5.57 8.36
N PHE A 272 14.98 4.52 7.63
CA PHE A 272 16.14 3.72 8.01
C PHE A 272 17.41 4.59 8.08
N PRO A 273 18.31 4.34 9.05
CA PRO A 273 19.57 5.06 9.15
C PRO A 273 20.38 4.92 7.87
N SER A 274 21.06 6.00 7.43
CA SER A 274 21.88 5.98 6.21
C SER A 274 22.99 4.92 6.25
N SER A 275 23.46 4.50 7.43
CA SER A 275 24.41 3.38 7.58
C SER A 275 23.78 2.05 7.19
N TYR A 276 22.58 1.76 7.68
CA TYR A 276 21.83 0.55 7.34
C TYR A 276 21.47 0.51 5.86
N THR A 277 20.99 1.63 5.29
CA THR A 277 20.65 1.69 3.87
C THR A 277 21.88 1.41 2.98
N ARG A 278 23.06 1.91 3.34
CA ARG A 278 24.31 1.61 2.64
C ARG A 278 24.74 0.14 2.79
N LEU A 279 24.55 -0.44 3.98
CA LEU A 279 24.88 -1.85 4.24
C LEU A 279 24.06 -2.76 3.33
N ILE A 280 22.73 -2.72 3.43
CA ILE A 280 21.85 -3.66 2.72
C ILE A 280 21.82 -3.44 1.20
N THR A 281 22.27 -2.27 0.74
CA THR A 281 22.39 -2.00 -0.70
C THR A 281 23.79 -2.27 -1.25
N ALA A 282 24.77 -2.68 -0.44
CA ALA A 282 26.11 -2.97 -0.93
C ALA A 282 26.10 -4.16 -1.93
N PRO A 283 26.92 -4.13 -3.01
CA PRO A 283 26.88 -5.16 -4.07
C PRO A 283 27.19 -6.59 -3.58
N ASP A 284 27.98 -6.70 -2.51
CA ASP A 284 28.47 -7.93 -1.91
C ASP A 284 27.71 -8.32 -0.63
N TYR A 285 26.66 -7.56 -0.27
CA TYR A 285 25.80 -7.88 0.86
C TYR A 285 24.90 -9.06 0.53
N ALA A 286 25.28 -10.24 1.03
CA ALA A 286 24.59 -11.51 0.86
C ALA A 286 24.51 -12.25 2.20
N PRO A 287 23.74 -11.73 3.17
CA PRO A 287 23.62 -12.35 4.49
C PRO A 287 22.84 -13.66 4.38
N ASP A 288 23.02 -14.54 5.37
CA ASP A 288 22.01 -15.54 5.67
C ASP A 288 20.88 -14.89 6.51
N LEU A 289 19.86 -15.68 6.85
CA LEU A 289 18.70 -15.16 7.56
C LEU A 289 19.07 -14.59 8.94
N ALA A 290 19.95 -15.27 9.68
CA ALA A 290 20.41 -14.79 10.99
C ALA A 290 21.15 -13.47 10.87
N GLY A 291 22.11 -13.38 9.93
CA GLY A 291 22.85 -12.15 9.66
C GLY A 291 21.95 -10.99 9.23
N LEU A 292 20.92 -11.25 8.41
CA LEU A 292 19.96 -10.21 8.02
C LEU A 292 19.18 -9.64 9.23
N ILE A 293 18.77 -10.51 10.16
CA ILE A 293 18.04 -10.09 11.36
C ILE A 293 18.97 -9.35 12.32
N ASP A 294 20.18 -9.86 12.55
CA ASP A 294 21.18 -9.23 13.42
C ASP A 294 21.53 -7.82 12.89
N ASP A 295 21.83 -7.70 11.59
CA ASP A 295 22.09 -6.40 10.96
C ASP A 295 20.88 -5.46 11.04
N TYR A 296 19.65 -5.98 10.95
CA TYR A 296 18.45 -5.16 11.14
C TYR A 296 18.36 -4.65 12.58
N LEU A 297 18.54 -5.51 13.59
CA LEU A 297 18.42 -5.15 15.01
C LEU A 297 19.49 -4.16 15.44
N ASP A 298 20.74 -4.34 14.99
CA ASP A 298 21.86 -3.44 15.27
C ASP A 298 21.57 -1.99 14.85
N HIS A 299 20.75 -1.81 13.81
CA HIS A 299 20.39 -0.51 13.28
C HIS A 299 18.96 -0.06 13.60
N ASN A 300 18.05 -1.01 13.89
CA ASN A 300 16.60 -0.82 13.89
C ASN A 300 15.90 -1.66 14.96
N ALA A 301 16.50 -1.87 16.14
CA ALA A 301 15.84 -2.42 17.33
C ALA A 301 14.78 -1.45 17.90
N THR A 302 13.79 -1.10 17.07
CA THR A 302 12.69 -0.21 17.40
C THR A 302 11.50 -0.48 16.49
N ARG A 303 10.30 -0.41 17.08
CA ARG A 303 9.04 -0.42 16.32
C ARG A 303 8.77 0.92 15.63
N ASN A 304 9.58 1.95 15.84
CA ASN A 304 9.41 3.25 15.19
C ASN A 304 10.18 3.27 13.85
N ARG A 305 9.58 2.69 12.81
CA ARG A 305 10.08 2.74 11.42
C ARG A 305 8.91 2.83 10.45
N ALA A 306 9.11 3.57 9.36
CA ALA A 306 8.12 3.64 8.28
C ALA A 306 7.81 2.26 7.65
N LEU A 307 8.79 1.36 7.65
CA LEU A 307 8.60 -0.07 7.40
C LEU A 307 9.22 -0.83 8.57
N ASP A 308 8.40 -1.49 9.36
CA ASP A 308 8.82 -2.30 10.49
C ASP A 308 8.82 -3.79 10.12
N MET A 309 9.99 -4.41 10.25
CA MET A 309 10.22 -5.83 9.99
C MET A 309 10.13 -6.71 11.24
N LEU A 310 10.03 -6.13 12.45
CA LEU A 310 10.00 -6.91 13.69
C LEU A 310 8.87 -7.97 13.73
N PRO A 311 7.66 -7.74 13.18
CA PRO A 311 6.63 -8.77 13.13
C PRO A 311 7.04 -10.01 12.31
N VAL A 312 7.65 -9.82 11.13
CA VAL A 312 8.08 -10.94 10.28
C VAL A 312 9.36 -11.59 10.80
N PHE A 313 10.29 -10.82 11.35
CA PHE A 313 11.46 -11.43 11.97
C PHE A 313 11.10 -12.20 13.24
N GLY A 314 10.10 -11.74 14.00
CA GLY A 314 9.57 -12.49 15.15
C GLY A 314 8.83 -13.77 14.76
N GLU A 315 8.20 -13.82 13.58
CA GLU A 315 7.60 -15.05 13.03
C GLU A 315 8.66 -16.11 12.71
N VAL A 316 9.85 -15.66 12.31
CA VAL A 316 10.93 -16.52 11.82
C VAL A 316 11.89 -16.94 12.93
N ASP A 317 12.29 -16.01 13.80
CA ASP A 317 13.26 -16.22 14.87
C ASP A 317 12.86 -15.34 16.08
N TRP A 318 11.85 -15.79 16.82
CA TRP A 318 11.34 -15.06 17.99
C TRP A 318 12.40 -14.88 19.07
N ASP A 319 13.21 -15.90 19.34
CA ASP A 319 14.22 -15.87 20.40
C ASP A 319 15.22 -14.73 20.20
N ARG A 320 15.61 -14.47 18.94
CA ARG A 320 16.50 -13.35 18.59
C ARG A 320 15.84 -11.98 18.79
N ILE A 321 14.55 -11.86 18.48
CA ILE A 321 13.80 -10.61 18.69
C ILE A 321 13.59 -10.35 20.19
N ASP A 322 13.22 -11.37 20.95
CA ASP A 322 13.00 -11.30 22.40
C ASP A 322 14.28 -10.95 23.18
N ALA A 323 15.43 -11.40 22.69
CA ALA A 323 16.72 -11.07 23.28
C ALA A 323 17.14 -9.60 23.04
N ALA A 324 16.65 -8.94 21.98
CA ALA A 324 17.19 -7.67 21.51
C ALA A 324 16.39 -6.43 21.95
N LEU A 325 15.10 -6.56 22.25
CA LEU A 325 14.26 -5.44 22.68
C LEU A 325 13.09 -5.89 23.57
N ASP A 326 12.45 -4.94 24.23
CA ASP A 326 11.18 -5.21 24.92
C ASP A 326 10.07 -5.52 23.88
N THR A 327 9.60 -6.77 23.90
CA THR A 327 8.73 -7.36 22.88
C THR A 327 7.23 -7.29 23.17
N HIS A 328 6.79 -6.64 24.26
CA HIS A 328 5.38 -6.65 24.67
C HIS A 328 4.38 -6.15 23.59
N LEU A 329 4.84 -5.39 22.59
CA LEU A 329 4.03 -4.90 21.46
C LEU A 329 4.40 -5.50 20.10
N VAL A 330 5.35 -6.44 20.06
CA VAL A 330 5.69 -7.17 18.83
C VAL A 330 4.75 -8.37 18.74
N LYS A 331 3.97 -8.42 17.66
CA LYS A 331 3.06 -9.54 17.36
C LYS A 331 3.63 -10.29 16.14
N PRO A 332 4.30 -11.44 16.33
CA PRO A 332 4.82 -12.27 15.25
C PRO A 332 3.76 -12.60 14.19
N ARG A 333 4.11 -12.40 12.92
CA ARG A 333 3.28 -12.75 11.76
C ARG A 333 4.11 -12.64 10.47
N PRO A 334 3.80 -13.42 9.40
CA PRO A 334 4.51 -13.37 8.12
C PRO A 334 4.13 -12.14 7.27
N ALA A 335 3.96 -10.98 7.89
CA ALA A 335 3.55 -9.74 7.27
C ALA A 335 4.45 -8.58 7.67
N LEU A 336 4.63 -7.67 6.73
CA LEU A 336 5.30 -6.40 6.97
C LEU A 336 4.39 -5.49 7.80
N HIS A 337 4.95 -4.42 8.36
CA HIS A 337 4.16 -3.37 9.00
C HIS A 337 4.59 -2.00 8.45
N TYR A 338 3.88 -1.54 7.41
CA TYR A 338 4.17 -0.33 6.65
C TYR A 338 3.28 0.83 7.11
N ARG A 339 3.88 1.92 7.59
CA ARG A 339 3.22 3.00 8.36
C ARG A 339 3.51 4.41 7.84
N LEU A 340 3.75 4.52 6.54
CA LEU A 340 4.08 5.80 5.90
C LEU A 340 2.85 6.62 5.44
N PRO A 341 1.83 6.01 4.81
CA PRO A 341 0.71 6.77 4.25
C PRO A 341 -0.12 7.51 5.29
N ASN A 342 -0.65 8.67 4.92
CA ASN A 342 -1.65 9.39 5.71
C ASN A 342 -3.03 8.74 5.56
N CYS A 343 -3.86 8.85 6.59
CA CYS A 343 -5.29 8.55 6.51
C CYS A 343 -6.08 9.80 6.13
N LEU A 344 -6.42 9.95 4.85
CA LEU A 344 -7.17 11.09 4.30
C LEU A 344 -8.66 10.76 4.21
N ILE A 345 -9.20 10.12 5.24
CA ILE A 345 -10.56 9.54 5.24
C ILE A 345 -11.65 10.57 4.95
N ASP A 346 -11.42 11.83 5.30
CA ASP A 346 -12.30 12.98 5.11
C ASP A 346 -12.25 13.59 3.69
N GLU A 347 -11.20 13.29 2.92
CA GLU A 347 -11.06 13.84 1.57
C GLU A 347 -12.04 13.17 0.59
N ALA A 348 -12.75 14.01 -0.16
CA ALA A 348 -13.68 13.55 -1.17
C ALA A 348 -12.95 12.75 -2.26
N GLY A 349 -13.36 11.48 -2.44
CA GLY A 349 -12.78 10.59 -3.44
C GLY A 349 -11.51 9.86 -3.00
N TRP A 350 -11.02 10.09 -1.77
CA TRP A 350 -9.92 9.28 -1.24
C TRP A 350 -10.35 7.83 -1.04
N THR A 351 -9.46 6.90 -1.39
CA THR A 351 -9.65 5.45 -1.28
C THR A 351 -8.33 4.79 -0.89
N LEU A 352 -8.37 3.51 -0.52
CA LEU A 352 -7.17 2.72 -0.27
C LEU A 352 -6.39 2.40 -1.55
N ASP A 353 -6.95 2.69 -2.72
CA ASP A 353 -6.37 2.29 -4.01
C ASP A 353 -5.05 3.01 -4.28
N GLU A 354 -4.95 4.31 -4.01
CA GLU A 354 -3.72 5.09 -4.24
C GLU A 354 -2.57 4.64 -3.31
N PRO A 355 -2.74 4.58 -1.97
CA PRO A 355 -1.72 4.02 -1.08
C PRO A 355 -1.31 2.59 -1.46
N TRP A 356 -2.28 1.76 -1.87
CA TRP A 356 -2.01 0.41 -2.31
C TRP A 356 -1.19 0.38 -3.60
N GLN A 357 -1.52 1.21 -4.60
CA GLN A 357 -0.74 1.33 -5.84
C GLN A 357 0.70 1.79 -5.58
N HIS A 358 0.91 2.68 -4.59
CA HIS A 358 2.25 3.05 -4.16
C HIS A 358 3.00 1.86 -3.57
N TRP A 359 2.35 1.06 -2.72
CA TRP A 359 2.94 -0.16 -2.18
C TRP A 359 3.25 -1.20 -3.27
N LEU A 360 2.40 -1.32 -4.29
CA LEU A 360 2.64 -2.22 -5.41
C LEU A 360 3.95 -1.92 -6.14
N GLN A 361 4.44 -0.67 -6.15
CA GLN A 361 5.77 -0.38 -6.69
C GLN A 361 6.89 -1.11 -5.92
N VAL A 362 6.76 -1.23 -4.60
CA VAL A 362 7.68 -2.00 -3.75
C VAL A 362 7.56 -3.49 -4.06
N GLU A 363 6.35 -4.03 -4.12
CA GLU A 363 6.07 -5.44 -4.46
C GLU A 363 6.73 -5.84 -5.79
N HIS A 364 6.53 -5.00 -6.81
CA HIS A 364 7.04 -5.23 -8.17
C HIS A 364 8.56 -5.06 -8.24
N LEU A 365 9.14 -4.09 -7.53
CA LEU A 365 10.58 -3.90 -7.50
C LEU A 365 11.27 -5.03 -6.73
N ALA A 366 10.69 -5.49 -5.62
CA ALA A 366 11.21 -6.59 -4.83
C ALA A 366 11.33 -7.90 -5.64
N HIS A 367 10.38 -8.14 -6.55
CA HIS A 367 10.34 -9.35 -7.38
C HIS A 367 11.08 -9.25 -8.73
N ASP A 368 11.63 -8.09 -9.07
CA ASP A 368 12.41 -7.89 -10.29
C ASP A 368 13.87 -7.62 -9.92
N GLU A 369 14.64 -8.70 -9.74
CA GLU A 369 16.04 -8.65 -9.33
C GLU A 369 16.88 -7.71 -10.22
N ALA A 370 16.74 -7.83 -11.54
CA ALA A 370 17.53 -7.04 -12.48
C ALA A 370 17.22 -5.54 -12.34
N ARG A 371 15.93 -5.19 -12.22
CA ARG A 371 15.51 -3.81 -11.99
C ARG A 371 15.93 -3.30 -10.62
N ARG A 372 15.81 -4.12 -9.57
CA ARG A 372 16.22 -3.78 -8.20
C ARG A 372 17.72 -3.51 -8.13
N GLN A 373 18.54 -4.36 -8.72
CA GLN A 373 20.00 -4.17 -8.78
C GLN A 373 20.40 -2.92 -9.55
N ALA A 374 19.74 -2.64 -10.68
CA ALA A 374 19.99 -1.41 -11.45
C ALA A 374 19.64 -0.15 -10.65
N MET A 375 18.49 -0.15 -9.96
CA MET A 375 18.07 0.95 -9.10
C MET A 375 18.99 1.13 -7.89
N MET A 376 19.39 0.05 -7.22
CA MET A 376 20.35 0.09 -6.12
C MET A 376 21.70 0.64 -6.56
N HIS A 377 22.18 0.27 -7.75
CA HIS A 377 23.43 0.82 -8.30
C HIS A 377 23.35 2.34 -8.47
N ALA A 378 22.25 2.85 -9.04
CA ALA A 378 22.03 4.27 -9.17
C ALA A 378 21.85 4.96 -7.81
N PHE A 379 21.13 4.33 -6.87
CA PHE A 379 20.90 4.84 -5.51
C PHE A 379 22.21 5.06 -4.76
N ARG A 380 23.16 4.13 -4.85
CA ARG A 380 24.49 4.26 -4.23
C ARG A 380 25.35 5.36 -4.83
N GLN A 381 25.15 5.69 -6.11
CA GLN A 381 25.86 6.77 -6.80
C GLN A 381 25.25 8.14 -6.51
N HIS A 382 24.00 8.16 -6.04
CA HIS A 382 23.31 9.40 -5.75
C HIS A 382 23.96 10.10 -4.55
N PRO A 383 24.34 11.39 -4.68
CA PRO A 383 24.94 12.14 -3.59
C PRO A 383 24.04 12.17 -2.35
N ASP A 384 24.59 11.80 -1.19
CA ASP A 384 23.91 11.86 0.11
C ASP A 384 23.98 13.27 0.75
N ASP A 385 24.02 14.32 -0.09
CA ASP A 385 24.22 15.70 0.35
C ASP A 385 22.89 16.44 0.67
N PRO A 386 22.94 17.49 1.51
CA PRO A 386 21.74 18.23 1.91
C PRO A 386 20.99 18.90 0.76
N VAL A 387 21.67 19.31 -0.31
CA VAL A 387 21.05 19.99 -1.46
C VAL A 387 20.24 18.98 -2.26
N SER A 388 20.82 17.81 -2.52
CA SER A 388 20.13 16.74 -3.23
C SER A 388 18.87 16.25 -2.50
N LYS A 389 18.93 16.19 -1.16
CA LYS A 389 17.77 15.91 -0.29
C LYS A 389 16.73 17.03 -0.31
N LEU A 390 17.17 18.30 -0.24
CA LEU A 390 16.27 19.46 -0.24
C LEU A 390 15.46 19.58 -1.54
N PHE A 391 16.05 19.14 -2.66
CA PHE A 391 15.40 19.19 -3.97
C PHE A 391 14.72 17.87 -4.37
N ASP A 392 14.60 16.88 -3.48
CA ASP A 392 13.96 15.60 -3.79
C ASP A 392 14.50 14.98 -5.09
N VAL A 393 15.81 15.08 -5.32
CA VAL A 393 16.45 14.67 -6.59
C VAL A 393 16.25 13.18 -6.81
N TRP A 394 16.61 12.36 -5.81
CA TRP A 394 16.40 10.91 -5.90
C TRP A 394 14.93 10.53 -6.04
N ALA A 395 14.02 11.21 -5.34
CA ALA A 395 12.58 10.93 -5.45
C ALA A 395 12.08 11.10 -6.88
N ARG A 396 12.65 12.05 -7.65
CA ARG A 396 12.38 12.23 -9.08
C ARG A 396 13.15 11.24 -9.96
N ASP A 397 14.43 11.05 -9.71
CA ASP A 397 15.28 10.17 -10.52
C ASP A 397 14.81 8.72 -10.45
N CYS A 398 14.25 8.31 -9.32
CA CYS A 398 13.78 6.95 -9.13
C CYS A 398 12.49 6.62 -9.93
N GLU A 399 11.77 7.64 -10.41
CA GLU A 399 10.55 7.48 -11.19
C GLU A 399 10.76 6.67 -12.48
N GLN A 400 11.98 6.65 -13.03
CA GLN A 400 12.29 5.89 -14.24
C GLN A 400 12.23 4.37 -14.05
N TRP A 401 12.27 3.87 -12.80
CA TRP A 401 12.11 2.45 -12.48
C TRP A 401 10.66 2.09 -12.08
N LEU A 402 9.79 3.08 -11.91
CA LEU A 402 8.39 2.86 -11.54
C LEU A 402 7.61 2.28 -12.72
N LEU A 403 6.67 1.40 -12.39
CA LEU A 403 5.65 0.98 -13.33
C LEU A 403 4.64 2.13 -13.52
N PRO A 404 4.06 2.28 -14.72
CA PRO A 404 2.98 3.24 -14.94
C PRO A 404 1.86 3.01 -13.93
N LEU A 405 1.58 4.02 -13.09
CA LEU A 405 0.40 3.99 -12.23
C LEU A 405 -0.85 4.05 -13.12
N ALA A 406 -1.82 3.20 -12.83
CA ALA A 406 -3.14 3.32 -13.43
C ALA A 406 -3.70 4.67 -12.99
N ARG A 407 -3.80 5.65 -13.89
CA ARG A 407 -4.48 6.90 -13.59
C ARG A 407 -5.95 6.57 -13.43
N ALA A 408 -6.47 6.78 -12.22
CA ALA A 408 -7.90 6.68 -11.90
C ALA A 408 -8.72 7.67 -12.75
#